data_AF-A0A378K912-F1
#
_entry.id   AF-A0A378K912-F1
#
_cell.length_a   1.000
_cell.length_b   1.000
_cell.length_c   1.000
_cell.angle_alpha   90.00
_cell.angle_beta   90.00
_cell.angle_gamma   90.00
#
_symmetry.space_group_name_H-M   'P 1'
#
loop_
_entity.id
_entity.type
_entity.pdbx_description
1 polymer ?
#
loop_
_entity_poly.entity_id
_entity_poly.type
_entity_poly.pdbx_seq_one_letter_code
_entity_poly.pdbx_strand_id
1 'polypeptide(L)'
;MWNSKAIGAYIEKVFGIRYSGRGLRDLLRRLGFSSQKPIKQAYQRDLTKVTQWLNETYPAIKTRAMQEGARIYWADEMGLQSCDNRGRTYGLVNQTPVIKKTGSRFKVNMLAAISPQGFMNWMVFENNCDSNKFIEFLTRLRRQVKQKVFLIVDNHRMHHSKQVQQYVKTYKHEIEIFFTSLLS
;
A
#
# COMPACT_ATOMS: atom_id res chain seq x y z
N MET A 1 15.45 12.22 12.19
CA MET A 1 15.66 12.62 10.77
C MET A 1 16.93 13.47 10.71
N TRP A 2 17.90 13.10 9.88
CA TRP A 2 19.15 13.86 9.73
C TRP A 2 18.93 15.14 8.93
N ASN A 3 18.80 16.26 9.64
CA ASN A 3 18.76 17.60 9.05
C ASN A 3 20.07 18.35 9.36
N SER A 4 20.28 19.51 8.75
CA SER A 4 21.52 20.29 8.96
C SER A 4 21.77 20.63 10.43
N LYS A 5 20.74 20.83 11.26
CA LYS A 5 20.91 21.05 12.70
C LYS A 5 21.44 19.80 13.42
N ALA A 6 20.89 18.63 13.10
CA ALA A 6 21.33 17.35 13.66
C ALA A 6 22.77 17.01 13.23
N ILE A 7 23.13 17.27 11.97
CA ILE A 7 24.51 17.09 11.48
C ILE A 7 25.46 18.07 12.17
N GLY A 8 25.06 19.33 12.35
CA GLY A 8 25.88 20.34 13.04
C GLY A 8 26.16 19.96 14.50
N ALA A 9 25.14 19.50 15.23
CA ALA A 9 25.30 19.03 16.60
C ALA A 9 26.19 17.78 16.69
N TYR A 10 26.12 16.88 15.71
CA TYR A 10 27.02 15.71 15.65
C TYR A 10 28.48 16.12 15.42
N ILE A 11 28.73 17.05 14.49
CA ILE A 11 30.09 17.53 14.21
C ILE A 11 30.67 18.25 15.42
N GLU A 12 29.87 19.07 16.10
CA GLU A 12 30.28 19.76 17.34
C GLU A 12 30.61 18.74 18.45
N LYS A 13 29.82 17.67 18.58
CA LYS A 13 30.06 16.61 19.57
C LYS A 13 31.31 15.77 19.30
N VAL A 14 31.57 15.41 18.04
CA VAL A 14 32.65 14.47 17.67
C VAL A 14 33.96 15.18 17.38
N PHE A 15 33.90 16.34 16.72
CA PHE A 15 35.07 17.07 16.25
C PHE A 15 35.30 18.39 16.99
N GLY A 16 34.39 18.82 17.87
CA GLY A 16 34.52 20.08 18.62
C GLY A 16 34.35 21.34 17.76
N ILE A 17 34.00 21.20 16.48
CA ILE A 17 33.91 22.31 15.52
C ILE A 17 32.46 22.75 15.37
N ARG A 18 32.20 24.04 15.63
CA ARG A 18 30.87 24.63 15.47
C ARG A 18 30.74 25.33 14.12
N TYR A 19 29.88 24.80 13.26
CA TYR A 19 29.54 25.42 11.99
C TYR A 19 28.29 26.29 12.08
N SER A 20 28.28 27.43 11.38
CA SER A 20 27.04 28.17 11.13
C SER A 20 26.12 27.35 10.21
N GLY A 21 24.80 27.52 10.32
CA GLY A 21 23.84 26.77 9.50
C GLY A 21 23.98 27.00 7.99
N ARG A 22 24.62 28.10 7.56
CA ARG A 22 24.99 28.36 6.15
C ARG A 22 26.29 27.64 5.80
N GLY A 23 27.33 27.80 6.61
CA GLY A 23 28.64 27.16 6.41
C GLY A 23 28.54 25.63 6.36
N LEU A 24 27.71 25.02 7.21
CA LEU A 24 27.48 23.58 7.17
C LEU A 24 26.81 23.11 5.86
N ARG A 25 25.87 23.89 5.33
CA ARG A 25 25.22 23.56 4.05
C ARG A 25 26.17 23.69 2.87
N ASP A 26 27.06 24.68 2.90
CA ASP A 26 28.08 24.85 1.88
C ASP A 26 29.15 23.75 1.96
N LEU A 27 29.55 23.33 3.17
CA LEU A 27 30.41 22.17 3.40
C LEU A 27 29.79 20.89 2.84
N LEU A 28 28.54 20.59 3.22
CA LEU A 28 27.82 19.41 2.73
C LEU A 28 27.71 19.41 1.20
N ARG A 29 27.46 20.58 0.58
CA ARG A 29 27.43 20.71 -0.88
C ARG A 29 28.80 20.43 -1.51
N ARG A 30 29.90 20.94 -0.94
CA ARG A 30 31.27 20.67 -1.40
C ARG A 30 31.64 19.20 -1.29
N LEU A 31 31.11 18.51 -0.28
CA LEU A 31 31.27 17.07 -0.08
C LEU A 31 30.30 16.22 -0.93
N GLY A 32 29.49 16.84 -1.80
CA GLY A 32 28.57 16.13 -2.70
C GLY A 32 27.22 15.73 -2.09
N PHE A 33 26.91 16.15 -0.85
CA PHE A 33 25.62 15.88 -0.23
C PHE A 33 24.55 16.85 -0.71
N SER A 34 23.35 16.32 -0.96
CA SER A 34 22.15 17.10 -1.30
C SER A 34 20.99 16.73 -0.38
N SER A 35 20.05 17.67 -0.18
CA SER A 35 18.85 17.40 0.61
C SER A 35 17.90 16.51 -0.19
N GLN A 36 18.02 15.20 -0.04
CA GLN A 36 17.14 14.24 -0.70
C GLN A 36 15.96 13.88 0.20
N LYS A 37 14.78 13.71 -0.41
CA LYS A 37 13.65 13.13 0.30
C LYS A 37 13.93 11.63 0.46
N PRO A 38 14.03 11.10 1.69
CA PRO A 38 14.26 9.68 1.87
C PRO A 38 13.11 8.90 1.24
N ILE A 39 13.46 7.93 0.40
CA ILE A 39 12.49 6.96 -0.07
C ILE A 39 12.09 6.14 1.15
N LYS A 40 10.80 6.16 1.49
CA LYS A 40 10.26 5.28 2.52
C LYS A 40 10.25 3.86 1.93
N GLN A 41 11.34 3.13 2.08
CA GLN A 41 11.33 1.69 1.87
C GLN A 41 10.82 1.02 3.16
N ALA A 42 9.81 0.16 3.04
CA ALA A 42 9.39 -0.68 4.14
C ALA A 42 10.55 -1.63 4.48
N TYR A 43 11.13 -1.46 5.67
CA TYR A 43 12.29 -2.21 6.16
C TYR A 43 12.04 -3.73 6.23
N GLN A 44 10.77 -4.16 6.20
CA GLN A 44 10.32 -5.55 6.35
C GLN A 44 10.23 -6.33 5.03
N ARG A 45 10.72 -5.81 3.90
CA ARG A 45 10.61 -6.48 2.61
C ARG A 45 11.73 -7.52 2.47
N ASP A 46 11.39 -8.78 2.71
CA ASP A 46 12.28 -9.92 2.46
C ASP A 46 12.45 -10.12 0.95
N LEU A 47 13.59 -9.68 0.42
CA LEU A 47 13.92 -9.76 -1.01
C LEU A 47 13.91 -11.20 -1.53
N THR A 48 14.23 -12.18 -0.68
CA THR A 48 14.22 -13.59 -1.08
C THR A 48 12.80 -14.07 -1.36
N LYS A 49 11.84 -13.75 -0.47
CA LYS A 49 10.42 -14.08 -0.66
C LYS A 49 9.81 -13.35 -1.85
N VAL A 50 10.19 -12.10 -2.10
CA VAL A 50 9.76 -11.36 -3.30
C VAL A 50 10.25 -12.09 -4.56
N THR A 51 11.52 -12.48 -4.59
CA THR A 51 12.13 -13.15 -5.74
C THR A 51 11.52 -14.53 -5.97
N GLN A 52 11.32 -15.30 -4.92
CA GLN A 52 10.67 -16.60 -5.00
C GLN A 52 9.23 -16.48 -5.50
N TRP A 53 8.46 -15.52 -4.98
CA TRP A 53 7.08 -15.31 -5.40
C TRP A 53 6.98 -14.94 -6.89
N LEU A 54 7.89 -14.08 -7.37
CA LEU A 54 7.94 -13.64 -8.77
C LEU A 54 8.38 -14.75 -9.73
N ASN A 55 9.35 -15.59 -9.32
CA ASN A 55 9.96 -16.59 -10.20
C ASN A 55 9.27 -17.95 -10.14
N GLU A 56 8.65 -18.30 -9.02
CA GLU A 56 8.06 -19.63 -8.80
C GLU A 56 6.55 -19.56 -8.60
N THR A 57 6.10 -18.84 -7.56
CA THR A 57 4.71 -18.90 -7.11
C THR A 57 3.74 -18.30 -8.12
N TYR A 58 4.00 -17.08 -8.59
CA TYR A 58 3.12 -16.40 -9.53
C TYR A 58 3.07 -17.10 -10.90
N PRO A 59 4.20 -17.51 -11.51
CA PRO A 59 4.18 -18.31 -12.73
C PRO A 59 3.38 -19.61 -12.58
N ALA A 60 3.50 -20.32 -11.45
CA ALA A 60 2.70 -21.53 -11.19
C ALA A 60 1.19 -21.23 -11.13
N ILE A 61 0.79 -20.17 -10.42
CA ILE A 61 -0.61 -19.70 -10.36
C ILE A 61 -1.10 -19.34 -11.77
N LYS A 62 -0.28 -18.65 -12.57
CA LYS A 62 -0.61 -18.23 -13.93
C LYS A 62 -0.84 -19.43 -14.86
N THR A 63 0.06 -20.41 -14.83
CA THR A 63 -0.07 -21.64 -15.61
C THR A 63 -1.35 -22.39 -15.23
N ARG A 64 -1.62 -22.52 -13.92
CA ARG A 64 -2.83 -23.20 -13.45
C ARG A 64 -4.11 -22.43 -13.81
N ALA A 65 -4.08 -21.10 -13.73
CA ALA A 65 -5.21 -20.28 -14.14
C ALA A 65 -5.53 -20.47 -15.63
N MET A 66 -4.50 -20.56 -16.47
CA MET A 66 -4.66 -20.83 -17.89
C MET A 66 -5.25 -22.22 -18.16
N GLN A 67 -4.81 -23.25 -17.42
CA GLN A 67 -5.32 -24.62 -17.54
C GLN A 67 -6.79 -24.74 -17.09
N GLU A 68 -7.17 -24.06 -16.00
CA GLU A 68 -8.53 -24.12 -15.45
C GLU A 68 -9.49 -23.09 -16.06
N GLY A 69 -9.02 -22.28 -17.01
CA GLY A 69 -9.81 -21.16 -17.58
C GLY A 69 -10.17 -20.10 -16.54
N ALA A 70 -9.38 -20.00 -15.46
CA ALA A 70 -9.61 -19.05 -14.37
C ALA A 70 -9.03 -17.68 -14.70
N ARG A 71 -9.69 -16.63 -14.19
CA ARG A 71 -9.20 -15.25 -14.28
C ARG A 71 -8.51 -14.85 -12.98
N ILE A 72 -7.31 -14.31 -13.12
CA ILE A 72 -6.53 -13.80 -11.99
C ILE A 72 -6.95 -12.37 -11.69
N TYR A 73 -7.16 -12.09 -10.41
CA TYR A 73 -7.38 -10.75 -9.88
C TYR A 73 -6.42 -10.49 -8.73
N TRP A 74 -5.91 -9.27 -8.63
CA TRP A 74 -5.27 -8.74 -7.43
C TRP A 74 -6.25 -7.87 -6.69
N ALA A 75 -6.44 -8.12 -5.40
CA ALA A 75 -7.30 -7.31 -4.56
C ALA A 75 -6.56 -6.65 -3.40
N ASP A 76 -7.01 -5.44 -3.09
CA ASP A 76 -6.47 -4.60 -2.02
C ASP A 76 -7.57 -3.72 -1.41
N GLU A 77 -7.33 -3.26 -0.17
CA GLU A 77 -8.18 -2.33 0.56
C GLU A 77 -7.60 -0.91 0.50
N MET A 78 -8.43 0.05 0.13
CA MET A 78 -8.05 1.46 0.07
C MET A 78 -9.02 2.33 0.87
N GLY A 79 -8.49 3.15 1.77
CA GLY A 79 -9.23 4.22 2.41
C GLY A 79 -9.35 5.43 1.49
N LEU A 80 -10.58 5.86 1.19
CA LEU A 80 -10.88 7.04 0.40
C LEU A 80 -11.41 8.14 1.33
N GLN A 81 -10.83 9.33 1.20
CA GLN A 81 -11.23 10.50 1.98
C GLN A 81 -11.54 11.65 1.04
N SER A 82 -12.63 12.38 1.31
CA SER A 82 -13.08 13.52 0.50
C SER A 82 -12.12 14.72 0.47
N CYS A 83 -11.02 14.69 1.23
CA CYS A 83 -10.06 15.79 1.32
C CYS A 83 -8.74 15.40 0.66
N ASP A 84 -8.14 16.34 -0.06
CA ASP A 84 -6.75 16.22 -0.47
C ASP A 84 -5.84 16.21 0.77
N ASN A 85 -5.01 15.17 0.90
CA ASN A 85 -3.98 15.08 1.94
C ASN A 85 -2.72 15.91 1.60
N ARG A 86 -2.68 16.54 0.42
CA ARG A 86 -1.57 17.36 -0.06
C ARG A 86 -1.84 18.84 0.24
N GLY A 87 -1.44 19.28 1.43
CA GLY A 87 -1.29 20.71 1.70
C GLY A 87 0.07 21.20 1.22
N ARG A 88 0.16 21.85 0.06
CA ARG A 88 1.27 22.78 -0.26
C ARG A 88 0.70 24.05 -0.85
N THR A 89 0.83 25.15 -0.12
CA THR A 89 0.59 26.50 -0.63
C THR A 89 1.83 27.34 -0.37
N TYR A 90 2.22 28.18 -1.33
CA TYR A 90 3.14 29.28 -1.07
C TYR A 90 2.35 30.34 -0.30
N GLY A 91 2.71 30.58 0.96
CA GLY A 91 2.15 31.65 1.79
C GLY A 91 3.16 32.79 1.94
N LEU A 92 2.66 34.02 2.10
CA LEU A 92 3.51 35.14 2.50
C LEU A 92 4.11 34.87 3.89
N VAL A 93 5.37 35.23 4.08
CA VAL A 93 6.05 35.10 5.38
C VAL A 93 5.23 35.87 6.43
N ASN A 94 4.82 35.19 7.50
CA ASN A 94 3.97 35.69 8.60
C ASN A 94 2.47 35.89 8.29
N GLN A 95 1.95 35.38 7.16
CA GLN A 95 0.50 35.29 6.93
C GLN A 95 0.10 33.83 6.71
N THR A 96 -0.52 33.21 7.72
CA THR A 96 -1.02 31.84 7.59
C THR A 96 -2.29 31.85 6.73
N PRO A 97 -2.31 31.22 5.54
CA PRO A 97 -3.50 31.17 4.71
C PRO A 97 -4.59 30.32 5.40
N VAL A 98 -5.76 30.92 5.60
CA VAL A 98 -6.92 30.24 6.19
C VAL A 98 -7.70 29.52 5.10
N ILE A 99 -7.63 28.19 5.09
CA ILE A 99 -8.45 27.35 4.21
C ILE A 99 -9.76 27.04 4.93
N LYS A 100 -10.88 27.56 4.41
CA LYS A 100 -12.22 27.15 4.86
C LYS A 100 -12.45 25.70 4.43
N LYS A 101 -12.57 24.78 5.38
CA LYS A 101 -12.94 23.38 5.13
C LYS A 101 -14.37 23.13 5.60
N THR A 102 -15.16 22.48 4.78
CA THR A 102 -16.49 21.97 5.16
C THR A 102 -16.33 20.96 6.29
N GLY A 103 -17.15 21.07 7.34
CA GLY A 103 -17.01 20.31 8.59
C GLY A 103 -17.35 18.81 8.50
N SER A 104 -18.01 18.36 7.44
CA SER A 104 -18.37 16.96 7.21
C SER A 104 -17.23 16.21 6.52
N ARG A 105 -16.49 15.42 7.28
CA ARG A 105 -15.43 14.54 6.75
C ARG A 105 -16.05 13.21 6.35
N PHE A 106 -16.24 12.98 5.06
CA PHE A 106 -16.58 11.66 4.55
C PHE A 106 -15.30 10.82 4.39
N LYS A 107 -15.25 9.73 5.14
CA LYS A 107 -14.27 8.65 4.97
C LYS A 107 -15.05 7.41 4.55
N VAL A 108 -14.67 6.83 3.42
CA VAL A 108 -15.21 5.56 2.95
C VAL A 108 -14.06 4.63 2.66
N ASN A 109 -14.25 3.34 2.86
CA ASN A 109 -13.31 2.32 2.48
C ASN A 109 -13.75 1.69 1.17
N MET A 110 -12.79 1.18 0.43
CA MET A 110 -12.99 0.55 -0.87
C MET A 110 -12.22 -0.76 -0.91
N LEU A 111 -12.89 -1.83 -1.32
CA LEU A 111 -12.23 -3.05 -1.77
C LEU A 111 -12.24 -3.04 -3.29
N ALA A 112 -11.08 -3.25 -3.90
CA ALA A 112 -10.93 -3.32 -5.35
C ALA A 112 -10.21 -4.60 -5.74
N ALA A 113 -10.60 -5.20 -6.86
CA ALA A 113 -9.94 -6.31 -7.52
C ALA A 113 -9.69 -5.94 -8.97
N ILE A 114 -8.45 -6.06 -9.45
CA ILE A 114 -8.06 -5.78 -10.83
C ILE A 114 -7.36 -6.98 -11.47
N SER A 115 -7.71 -7.29 -12.70
CA SER A 115 -7.08 -8.34 -13.50
C SER A 115 -5.98 -7.77 -14.40
N PRO A 116 -5.01 -8.58 -14.85
CA PRO A 116 -3.96 -8.09 -15.76
C PRO A 116 -4.52 -7.69 -17.14
N GLN A 117 -5.73 -8.15 -17.49
CA GLN A 117 -6.45 -7.75 -18.70
C GLN A 117 -7.23 -6.43 -18.54
N GLY A 118 -7.21 -5.82 -17.36
CA GLY A 118 -7.88 -4.54 -17.09
C GLY A 118 -9.33 -4.63 -16.61
N PHE A 119 -9.90 -5.83 -16.44
CA PHE A 119 -11.18 -5.97 -15.73
C PHE A 119 -11.02 -5.59 -14.28
N MET A 120 -11.96 -4.79 -13.76
CA MET A 120 -11.92 -4.28 -12.39
C MET A 120 -13.29 -4.42 -11.73
N ASN A 121 -13.29 -4.90 -10.49
CA ASN A 121 -14.48 -5.04 -9.66
C ASN A 121 -14.19 -4.36 -8.32
N TRP A 122 -15.11 -3.54 -7.84
CA TRP A 122 -14.90 -2.80 -6.60
C TRP A 122 -16.19 -2.64 -5.80
N MET A 123 -16.01 -2.37 -4.52
CA MET A 123 -17.08 -2.13 -3.57
C MET A 123 -16.66 -1.02 -2.61
N VAL A 124 -17.50 0.01 -2.46
CA VAL A 124 -17.33 1.08 -1.48
C VAL A 124 -18.26 0.83 -0.29
N PHE A 125 -17.77 1.11 0.91
CA PHE A 125 -18.51 0.96 2.17
C PHE A 125 -17.99 1.95 3.22
N GLU A 126 -18.82 2.33 4.18
CA GLU A 126 -18.47 3.37 5.17
C GLU A 126 -17.76 2.82 6.42
N ASN A 127 -17.98 1.54 6.73
CA ASN A 127 -17.46 0.88 7.93
C ASN A 127 -16.03 0.35 7.72
N ASN A 128 -15.41 -0.18 8.77
CA ASN A 128 -14.14 -0.89 8.65
C ASN A 128 -14.30 -2.17 7.82
N CYS A 129 -13.24 -2.57 7.12
CA CYS A 129 -13.22 -3.85 6.43
C CYS A 129 -13.05 -5.00 7.43
N ASP A 130 -14.09 -5.81 7.55
CA ASP A 130 -14.10 -7.04 8.34
C ASP A 130 -14.26 -8.27 7.43
N SER A 131 -14.21 -9.45 8.02
CA SER A 131 -14.39 -10.71 7.29
C SER A 131 -15.73 -10.79 6.56
N ASN A 132 -16.80 -10.21 7.11
CA ASN A 132 -18.14 -10.23 6.51
C ASN A 132 -18.19 -9.36 5.25
N LYS A 133 -17.61 -8.16 5.30
CA LYS A 133 -17.48 -7.27 4.14
C LYS A 133 -16.59 -7.89 3.07
N PHE A 134 -15.54 -8.58 3.46
CA PHE A 134 -14.73 -9.32 2.51
C PHE A 134 -15.53 -10.46 1.85
N ILE A 135 -16.32 -11.24 2.61
CA ILE A 135 -17.21 -12.27 2.03
C ILE A 135 -18.28 -11.66 1.11
N GLU A 136 -18.84 -10.49 1.46
CA GLU A 136 -19.77 -9.75 0.61
C GLU A 136 -19.10 -9.40 -0.73
N PHE A 137 -17.84 -8.94 -0.68
CA PHE A 137 -17.05 -8.67 -1.87
C PHE A 137 -16.80 -9.93 -2.72
N LEU A 138 -16.38 -11.05 -2.11
CA LEU A 138 -16.19 -12.33 -2.81
C LEU A 138 -17.48 -12.81 -3.48
N THR A 139 -18.62 -12.63 -2.81
CA THR A 139 -19.94 -12.98 -3.34
C THR A 139 -20.27 -12.15 -4.58
N ARG A 140 -20.00 -10.84 -4.55
CA ARG A 140 -20.19 -9.97 -5.72
C ARG A 140 -19.27 -10.37 -6.87
N LEU A 141 -18.01 -10.69 -6.56
CA LEU A 141 -17.01 -11.08 -7.54
C LEU A 141 -17.41 -12.36 -8.28
N ARG A 142 -17.82 -13.41 -7.55
CA ARG A 142 -18.38 -14.66 -8.12
C ARG A 142 -19.59 -14.41 -9.02
N ARG A 143 -20.49 -13.49 -8.64
CA ARG A 143 -21.70 -13.20 -9.43
C ARG A 143 -21.38 -12.46 -10.73
N GLN A 144 -20.38 -11.58 -10.71
CA GLN A 144 -20.00 -10.72 -11.83
C GLN A 144 -19.03 -11.40 -12.80
N VAL A 145 -18.14 -12.25 -12.30
CA VAL A 145 -17.16 -12.98 -13.12
C VAL A 145 -17.69 -14.37 -13.42
N LYS A 146 -17.88 -14.68 -14.71
CA LYS A 146 -18.42 -15.99 -15.15
C LYS A 146 -17.37 -17.11 -15.10
N GLN A 147 -16.09 -16.75 -15.19
CA GLN A 147 -14.98 -17.67 -15.03
C GLN A 147 -14.66 -17.92 -13.56
N LYS A 148 -13.99 -19.05 -13.28
CA LYS A 148 -13.35 -19.26 -11.98
C LYS A 148 -12.41 -18.11 -11.66
N VAL A 149 -12.39 -17.66 -10.41
CA VAL A 149 -11.58 -16.53 -9.94
C VAL A 149 -10.40 -17.03 -9.13
N PHE A 150 -9.19 -16.64 -9.53
CA PHE A 150 -8.01 -16.74 -8.69
C PHE A 150 -7.71 -15.36 -8.11
N LEU A 151 -8.01 -15.18 -6.83
CA LEU A 151 -7.86 -13.90 -6.15
C LEU A 151 -6.56 -13.87 -5.37
N ILE A 152 -5.67 -12.94 -5.70
CA ILE A 152 -4.41 -12.69 -4.99
C ILE A 152 -4.64 -11.53 -4.02
N VAL A 153 -4.43 -11.75 -2.72
CA VAL A 153 -4.58 -10.76 -1.65
C VAL A 153 -3.32 -10.68 -0.79
N ASP A 154 -3.21 -9.63 0.01
CA ASP A 154 -2.15 -9.49 1.00
C ASP A 154 -2.32 -10.48 2.17
N ASN A 155 -1.39 -10.45 3.13
CA ASN A 155 -1.43 -11.36 4.28
C ASN A 155 -2.31 -10.85 5.44
N HIS A 156 -3.28 -9.98 5.18
CA HIS A 156 -4.11 -9.39 6.23
C HIS A 156 -4.93 -10.44 6.99
N ARG A 157 -5.05 -10.25 8.32
CA ARG A 157 -5.68 -11.23 9.23
C ARG A 157 -7.11 -11.58 8.85
N MET A 158 -7.85 -10.64 8.24
CA MET A 158 -9.24 -10.86 7.85
C MET A 158 -9.39 -11.95 6.78
N HIS A 159 -8.44 -12.02 5.84
CA HIS A 159 -8.43 -13.02 4.77
C HIS A 159 -8.19 -14.43 5.31
N HIS A 160 -7.53 -14.56 6.45
CA HIS A 160 -7.27 -15.82 7.15
C HIS A 160 -8.36 -16.23 8.14
N SER A 161 -9.42 -15.42 8.28
CA SER A 161 -10.49 -15.74 9.22
C SER A 161 -11.19 -17.06 8.84
N LYS A 162 -11.64 -17.81 9.85
CA LYS A 162 -12.32 -19.10 9.66
C LYS A 162 -13.52 -18.99 8.72
N GLN A 163 -14.27 -17.89 8.82
CA GLN A 163 -15.43 -17.63 7.96
C GLN A 163 -15.03 -17.49 6.49
N VAL A 164 -13.97 -16.74 6.19
CA VAL A 164 -13.47 -16.58 4.82
C VAL A 164 -12.94 -17.90 4.27
N GLN A 165 -12.15 -18.63 5.06
CA GLN A 165 -11.64 -19.94 4.66
C GLN A 165 -12.77 -20.93 4.38
N GLN A 166 -13.82 -20.94 5.22
CA GLN A 166 -14.97 -21.81 5.01
C GLN A 166 -15.73 -21.42 3.73
N TYR A 167 -15.95 -20.13 3.51
CA TYR A 167 -16.59 -19.62 2.29
C TYR A 167 -15.84 -20.05 1.02
N VAL A 168 -14.51 -19.87 0.99
CA VAL A 168 -13.67 -20.27 -0.14
C VAL A 168 -13.70 -21.79 -0.35
N LYS A 169 -13.73 -22.58 0.72
CA LYS A 169 -13.88 -24.04 0.62
C LYS A 169 -15.22 -24.45 0.01
N THR A 170 -16.32 -23.84 0.46
CA THR A 170 -17.67 -24.09 -0.09
C THR A 170 -17.73 -23.80 -1.59
N TYR A 171 -16.97 -22.80 -2.04
CA TYR A 171 -17.05 -22.25 -3.39
C TYR A 171 -15.78 -22.46 -4.21
N LYS A 172 -15.01 -23.51 -3.88
CA LYS A 172 -13.68 -23.80 -4.44
C LYS A 172 -13.65 -23.89 -5.97
N HIS A 173 -14.74 -24.32 -6.60
CA HIS A 173 -14.84 -24.43 -8.06
C HIS A 173 -15.01 -23.08 -8.76
N GLU A 174 -15.41 -22.03 -8.04
CA GLU A 174 -15.67 -20.70 -8.59
C GLU A 174 -14.67 -19.66 -8.08
N ILE A 175 -14.12 -19.82 -6.88
CA ILE A 175 -13.13 -18.88 -6.32
C ILE A 175 -12.07 -19.59 -5.46
N GLU A 176 -10.82 -19.20 -5.66
CA GLU A 176 -9.68 -19.57 -4.82
C GLU A 176 -8.87 -18.33 -4.45
N ILE A 177 -8.30 -18.33 -3.25
CA ILE A 177 -7.50 -17.22 -2.73
C ILE A 177 -6.03 -17.63 -2.60
N PHE A 178 -5.14 -16.76 -3.09
CA PHE A 178 -3.69 -16.85 -2.93
C PHE A 178 -3.20 -15.66 -2.14
N PHE A 179 -2.17 -15.88 -1.32
CA PHE A 179 -1.60 -14.85 -0.47
C PHE A 179 -0.26 -14.41 -1.01
N THR A 180 -0.01 -13.09 -1.00
CA THR A 180 1.32 -12.56 -1.22
C THR A 180 2.11 -12.67 0.08
N SER A 181 2.91 -13.73 0.23
CA SER A 181 3.83 -13.90 1.36
C SER A 181 5.06 -13.00 1.21
N LEU A 182 4.86 -11.68 1.24
CA LEU A 182 5.92 -10.69 1.00
C LEU A 182 6.56 -10.13 2.28
N LEU A 183 6.05 -10.52 3.45
CA LEU A 183 6.52 -10.04 4.74
C LEU A 183 6.73 -11.23 5.69
N SER A 184 7.88 -11.27 6.35
CA SER A 184 8.17 -12.12 7.52
C SER A 184 7.55 -11.56 8.78
#